data_AF-A0A943S9V6-F1
#
_entry.id   AF-A0A943S9V6-F1
#
_cell.length_a   1.000
_cell.length_b   1.000
_cell.length_c   1.000
_cell.angle_alpha   90.00
_cell.angle_beta   90.00
_cell.angle_gamma   90.00
#
_symmetry.space_group_name_H-M   'P 1'
#
loop_
_entity.id
_entity.type
_entity.pdbx_description
1 polymer ?
#
loop_
_entity_poly.entity_id
_entity_poly.type
_entity_poly.pdbx_seq_one_letter_code
_entity_poly.pdbx_strand_id
1 'polypeptide(L)'
;MKKRAEEVLKLLLGIVLGLLVIFQFSEDRDVRSFFEFDLGIQRTWQWDFAGNGYIPLLIYVLCSMVGVLIITYIIRNFTNTRNIKKMAGFLNVFIQIFLGVPVTTMLYVLADPWIQKINLDVLFRVCIGAIIYSVVFEMLCLFFEKAFYEKLQKGHKRCKLIVCTVLSDDNYEEGTVIVDRMTYEDCYSAMKNNQEQLTIRQFFKIVEMNWNGKKEVDSWRYYQNGDFIRITDQELCKKLMVSEYSSQVQWQG
;
A
#
# COMPACT_ATOMS: atom_id res chain seq x y z
N MET A 1 -15.12 -17.31 5.87
CA MET A 1 -16.28 -16.68 5.17
C MET A 1 -15.93 -15.31 4.58
N LYS A 2 -15.36 -14.38 5.35
CA LYS A 2 -15.04 -13.01 4.89
C LYS A 2 -14.14 -12.95 3.63
N LYS A 3 -13.08 -13.76 3.58
CA LYS A 3 -12.14 -13.82 2.44
C LYS A 3 -12.77 -14.37 1.15
N ARG A 4 -13.56 -15.44 1.25
CA ARG A 4 -14.30 -16.01 0.10
C ARG A 4 -15.35 -15.05 -0.45
N ALA A 5 -16.02 -14.28 0.41
CA ALA A 5 -16.98 -13.27 -0.03
C ALA A 5 -16.31 -12.13 -0.81
N GLU A 6 -15.09 -11.75 -0.42
CA GLU A 6 -14.31 -10.72 -1.13
C GLU A 6 -13.83 -11.19 -2.51
N GLU A 7 -13.39 -12.45 -2.62
CA GLU A 7 -13.00 -13.07 -3.90
C GLU A 7 -14.18 -13.17 -4.86
N VAL A 8 -15.35 -13.62 -4.38
CA VAL A 8 -16.58 -13.66 -5.19
C VAL A 8 -17.01 -12.27 -5.63
N LEU A 9 -16.90 -11.27 -4.76
CA LEU A 9 -17.23 -9.89 -5.11
C LEU A 9 -16.31 -9.33 -6.20
N LYS A 10 -15.01 -9.61 -6.14
CA LYS A 10 -14.03 -9.22 -7.17
C LYS A 10 -14.33 -9.88 -8.51
N LEU A 11 -14.70 -11.16 -8.50
CA LEU A 11 -15.09 -11.89 -9.70
C LEU A 11 -16.37 -11.32 -10.32
N LEU A 12 -17.40 -11.06 -9.51
CA LEU A 12 -18.63 -10.43 -9.99
C LEU A 12 -18.37 -9.03 -10.56
N LEU A 13 -17.53 -8.23 -9.91
CA LEU A 13 -17.10 -6.93 -10.39
C LEU A 13 -16.36 -7.06 -11.74
N GLY A 14 -15.46 -8.04 -11.85
CA GLY A 14 -14.74 -8.35 -13.09
C GLY A 14 -15.68 -8.73 -14.25
N ILE A 15 -16.70 -9.53 -13.99
CA ILE A 15 -17.72 -9.90 -14.99
C ILE A 15 -18.51 -8.67 -15.43
N VAL A 16 -18.98 -7.83 -14.50
CA VAL A 16 -19.73 -6.60 -14.82
C VAL A 16 -18.86 -5.63 -15.63
N LEU A 17 -17.61 -5.43 -15.22
CA LEU A 17 -16.65 -4.61 -15.96
C LEU A 17 -16.36 -5.20 -17.35
N GLY A 18 -16.24 -6.52 -17.45
CA GLY A 18 -16.06 -7.22 -18.72
C GLY A 18 -17.22 -6.97 -19.68
N LEU A 19 -18.46 -7.12 -19.21
CA LEU A 19 -19.66 -6.82 -20.01
C LEU A 19 -19.68 -5.36 -20.48
N LEU A 20 -19.34 -4.42 -19.59
CA LEU A 20 -19.24 -2.99 -19.95
C LEU A 20 -18.17 -2.76 -21.02
N VAL A 21 -17.01 -3.39 -20.89
CA VAL A 21 -15.91 -3.26 -21.86
C VAL A 21 -16.29 -3.86 -23.21
N ILE A 22 -16.85 -5.07 -23.23
CA ILE A 22 -17.32 -5.73 -24.45
C ILE A 22 -18.33 -4.83 -25.16
N PHE A 23 -19.32 -4.32 -24.42
CA PHE A 23 -20.33 -3.43 -24.96
C PHE A 23 -19.71 -2.16 -25.56
N GLN A 24 -18.77 -1.54 -24.83
CA GLN A 24 -18.18 -0.26 -25.17
C GLN A 24 -17.16 -0.34 -26.32
N PHE A 25 -16.47 -1.47 -26.46
CA PHE A 25 -15.29 -1.61 -27.33
C PHE A 25 -15.41 -2.68 -28.43
N SER A 26 -16.39 -3.58 -28.40
CA SER A 26 -16.54 -4.60 -29.45
C SER A 26 -16.86 -3.96 -30.80
N GLU A 27 -16.15 -4.39 -31.85
CA GLU A 27 -16.43 -3.96 -33.23
C GLU A 27 -17.45 -4.86 -33.95
N ASP A 28 -17.82 -6.00 -33.35
CA ASP A 28 -18.79 -6.94 -33.91
C ASP A 28 -20.20 -6.32 -33.89
N ARG A 29 -20.84 -6.29 -35.06
CA ARG A 29 -22.20 -5.76 -35.23
C ARG A 29 -23.24 -6.60 -34.50
N ASP A 30 -23.05 -7.92 -34.42
CA ASP A 30 -24.00 -8.83 -33.79
C ASP A 30 -23.95 -8.70 -32.26
N VAL A 31 -22.74 -8.55 -31.71
CA VAL A 31 -22.57 -8.26 -30.28
C VAL A 31 -23.17 -6.90 -29.96
N ARG A 32 -22.93 -5.89 -30.81
CA ARG A 32 -23.45 -4.55 -30.60
C ARG A 32 -24.98 -4.49 -30.69
N SER A 33 -25.58 -5.18 -31.65
CA SER A 33 -27.03 -5.23 -31.81
C SER A 33 -27.70 -5.93 -30.62
N PHE A 34 -27.10 -6.99 -30.08
CA PHE A 34 -27.57 -7.65 -28.86
C PHE A 34 -27.69 -6.67 -27.69
N PHE A 35 -26.68 -5.83 -27.46
CA PHE A 35 -26.76 -4.85 -26.36
C PHE A 35 -27.70 -3.67 -26.65
N GLU A 36 -27.73 -3.16 -27.88
CA GLU A 36 -28.54 -1.99 -28.24
C GLU A 36 -30.04 -2.33 -28.36
N PHE A 37 -30.38 -3.48 -28.96
CA PHE A 37 -31.77 -3.85 -29.26
C PHE A 37 -32.37 -4.83 -28.26
N ASP A 38 -31.63 -5.85 -27.81
CA ASP A 38 -32.21 -6.84 -26.88
C ASP A 38 -32.13 -6.37 -25.42
N LEU A 39 -31.09 -5.63 -25.05
CA LEU A 39 -30.89 -5.09 -23.70
C LEU A 39 -31.23 -3.59 -23.56
N GLY A 40 -31.42 -2.87 -24.66
CA GLY A 40 -31.79 -1.45 -24.65
C GLY A 40 -30.71 -0.50 -24.12
N ILE A 41 -29.44 -0.91 -24.17
CA ILE A 41 -28.31 -0.14 -23.63
C ILE A 41 -27.61 0.61 -24.77
N GLN A 42 -27.47 1.93 -24.65
CA GLN A 42 -26.77 2.76 -25.64
C GLN A 42 -25.34 3.09 -25.22
N ARG A 43 -24.42 3.17 -26.20
CA ARG A 43 -23.02 3.52 -25.94
C ARG A 43 -22.92 4.96 -25.48
N THR A 44 -22.17 5.16 -24.39
CA THR A 44 -21.93 6.49 -23.83
C THR A 44 -20.81 7.23 -24.54
N TRP A 45 -19.90 6.50 -25.19
CA TRP A 45 -18.77 7.06 -25.92
C TRP A 45 -18.49 6.24 -27.17
N GLN A 46 -18.01 6.85 -28.26
CA GLN A 46 -17.58 6.13 -29.45
C GLN A 46 -16.08 6.32 -29.63
N TRP A 47 -15.37 5.20 -29.69
CA TRP A 47 -13.93 5.18 -29.92
C TRP A 47 -13.67 5.02 -31.42
N ASP A 48 -12.94 5.95 -32.01
CA ASP A 48 -12.57 5.89 -33.42
C ASP A 48 -11.27 5.10 -33.61
N PHE A 49 -11.41 3.78 -33.68
CA PHE A 49 -10.31 2.86 -34.00
C PHE A 49 -10.00 2.81 -35.49
N ALA A 50 -10.94 3.16 -36.36
CA ALA A 50 -10.77 3.12 -37.80
C ALA A 50 -9.84 4.25 -38.30
N GLY A 51 -9.98 5.46 -37.76
CA GLY A 51 -9.15 6.61 -38.11
C GLY A 51 -7.83 6.68 -37.35
N ASN A 52 -7.85 6.38 -36.04
CA ASN A 52 -6.71 6.60 -35.15
C ASN A 52 -6.02 5.30 -34.68
N GLY A 53 -6.48 4.13 -35.13
CA GLY A 53 -5.99 2.84 -34.66
C GLY A 53 -6.11 2.70 -33.14
N TYR A 54 -5.21 1.91 -32.53
CA TYR A 54 -5.18 1.71 -31.08
C TYR A 54 -4.48 2.84 -30.30
N ILE A 55 -4.13 3.96 -30.94
CA ILE A 55 -3.42 5.08 -30.30
C ILE A 55 -4.21 5.68 -29.12
N PRO A 56 -5.53 5.94 -29.22
CA PRO A 56 -6.29 6.51 -28.09
C PRO A 56 -6.29 5.60 -26.87
N LEU A 57 -6.35 4.28 -27.08
CA LEU A 57 -6.30 3.26 -26.04
C LEU A 57 -4.94 3.23 -25.34
N LEU A 58 -3.86 3.36 -26.13
CA LEU A 58 -2.50 3.43 -25.61
C LEU A 58 -2.26 4.71 -24.78
N ILE A 59 -2.77 5.86 -25.25
CA ILE A 59 -2.74 7.12 -24.49
C ILE A 59 -3.53 6.96 -23.18
N TYR A 60 -4.71 6.34 -23.22
CA TYR A 60 -5.52 6.09 -22.03
C TYR A 60 -4.77 5.27 -20.96
N VAL A 61 -4.06 4.21 -21.37
CA VAL A 61 -3.25 3.38 -20.46
C VAL A 61 -2.04 4.15 -19.93
N LEU A 62 -1.35 4.92 -20.77
CA LEU A 62 -0.21 5.74 -20.34
C LEU A 62 -0.62 6.83 -19.34
N CYS A 63 -1.70 7.56 -19.61
CA CYS A 63 -2.26 8.55 -18.68
C CYS A 63 -2.65 7.91 -17.35
N SER A 64 -3.25 6.73 -17.40
CA SER A 64 -3.60 5.94 -16.23
C SER A 64 -2.37 5.55 -15.41
N MET A 65 -1.30 5.07 -16.06
CA MET A 65 -0.04 4.72 -15.42
C MET A 65 0.63 5.94 -14.76
N VAL A 66 0.72 7.07 -15.47
CA VAL A 66 1.30 8.31 -14.95
C VAL A 66 0.49 8.83 -13.76
N GLY A 67 -0.84 8.86 -13.87
CA GLY A 67 -1.74 9.29 -12.79
C GLY A 67 -1.57 8.45 -11.53
N VAL A 68 -1.52 7.12 -11.69
CA VAL A 68 -1.30 6.18 -10.58
C VAL A 68 0.07 6.37 -9.93
N LEU A 69 1.13 6.61 -10.71
CA LEU A 69 2.46 6.88 -10.18
C LEU A 69 2.52 8.19 -9.37
N ILE A 70 1.90 9.26 -9.87
CA ILE A 70 1.84 10.56 -9.19
C ILE A 70 1.09 10.42 -7.86
N ILE A 71 -0.09 9.78 -7.87
CA ILE A 71 -0.91 9.62 -6.67
C ILE A 71 -0.23 8.70 -5.67
N THR A 72 0.40 7.61 -6.14
CA THR A 72 1.22 6.73 -5.29
C THR A 72 2.37 7.50 -4.63
N TYR A 73 3.06 8.36 -5.37
CA TYR A 73 4.14 9.19 -4.84
C TYR A 73 3.64 10.16 -3.77
N ILE A 74 2.52 10.85 -4.03
CA ILE A 74 1.89 11.76 -3.07
C ILE A 74 1.51 10.99 -1.80
N ILE A 75 0.76 9.90 -1.91
CA ILE A 75 0.31 9.10 -0.76
C ILE A 75 1.50 8.56 0.02
N ARG A 76 2.54 8.05 -0.66
CA ARG A 76 3.77 7.55 -0.02
C ARG A 76 4.45 8.64 0.80
N ASN A 77 4.42 9.90 0.35
CA ASN A 77 4.97 11.00 1.13
C ASN A 77 4.19 11.19 2.44
N PHE A 78 2.86 11.11 2.44
CA PHE A 78 2.04 11.25 3.64
C PHE A 78 1.92 9.99 4.51
N THR A 79 2.42 8.85 4.03
CA THR A 79 2.34 7.56 4.74
C THR A 79 3.45 7.45 5.79
N ASN A 80 3.09 7.02 7.00
CA ASN A 80 3.98 6.69 8.13
C ASN A 80 3.53 5.34 8.74
N THR A 81 4.30 4.74 9.65
CA THR A 81 4.04 3.39 10.19
C THR A 81 2.63 3.22 10.78
N ARG A 82 2.08 4.23 11.45
CA ARG A 82 0.71 4.18 12.02
C ARG A 82 -0.40 4.05 10.95
N ASN A 83 -0.20 4.65 9.78
CA ASN A 83 -1.22 4.71 8.72
C ASN A 83 -0.90 3.79 7.53
N ILE A 84 0.27 3.14 7.54
CA ILE A 84 0.75 2.35 6.40
C ILE A 84 -0.23 1.27 5.98
N LYS A 85 -0.83 0.53 6.92
CA LYS A 85 -1.80 -0.54 6.60
C LYS A 85 -3.07 0.01 5.96
N LYS A 86 -3.59 1.14 6.44
CA LYS A 86 -4.80 1.79 5.89
C LYS A 86 -4.54 2.38 4.52
N MET A 87 -3.43 3.12 4.37
CA MET A 87 -3.04 3.73 3.10
C MET A 87 -2.67 2.69 2.06
N ALA A 88 -2.05 1.58 2.47
CA ALA A 88 -1.76 0.45 1.59
C ALA A 88 -3.05 -0.15 1.01
N GLY A 89 -4.06 -0.42 1.86
CA GLY A 89 -5.34 -0.95 1.40
C GLY A 89 -6.04 -0.03 0.41
N PHE A 90 -6.12 1.27 0.72
CA PHE A 90 -6.72 2.26 -0.18
C PHE A 90 -5.98 2.35 -1.51
N LEU A 91 -4.64 2.44 -1.47
CA LEU A 91 -3.82 2.59 -2.66
C LEU A 91 -3.83 1.33 -3.54
N ASN A 92 -3.93 0.14 -2.93
CA ASN A 92 -4.11 -1.11 -3.68
C ASN A 92 -5.40 -1.09 -4.51
N VAL A 93 -6.53 -0.74 -3.89
CA VAL A 93 -7.83 -0.60 -4.59
C VAL A 93 -7.75 0.47 -5.67
N PHE A 94 -7.09 1.60 -5.39
CA PHE A 94 -6.88 2.67 -6.35
C PHE A 94 -6.09 2.19 -7.58
N ILE A 95 -4.97 1.50 -7.41
CA ILE A 95 -4.18 0.94 -8.51
C ILE A 95 -5.01 -0.07 -9.31
N GLN A 96 -5.76 -0.96 -8.65
CA GLN A 96 -6.60 -1.97 -9.30
C GLN A 96 -7.66 -1.33 -10.21
N ILE A 97 -8.32 -0.27 -9.77
CA ILE A 97 -9.34 0.43 -10.57
C ILE A 97 -8.69 1.25 -11.68
N PHE A 98 -7.72 2.11 -11.34
CA PHE A 98 -7.19 3.12 -12.27
C PHE A 98 -6.09 2.61 -13.18
N LEU A 99 -5.48 1.46 -12.91
CA LEU A 99 -4.50 0.82 -13.80
C LEU A 99 -4.97 -0.56 -14.26
N GLY A 100 -5.56 -1.35 -13.36
CA GLY A 100 -6.04 -2.69 -13.70
C GLY A 100 -7.14 -2.67 -14.76
N VAL A 101 -8.14 -1.80 -14.65
CA VAL A 101 -9.21 -1.71 -15.66
C VAL A 101 -8.66 -1.28 -17.03
N PRO A 102 -7.89 -0.17 -17.18
CA PRO A 102 -7.33 0.22 -18.47
C PRO A 102 -6.45 -0.84 -19.12
N VAL A 103 -5.56 -1.48 -18.36
CA VAL A 103 -4.65 -2.50 -18.89
C VAL A 103 -5.43 -3.75 -19.33
N THR A 104 -6.41 -4.19 -18.53
CA THR A 104 -7.27 -5.33 -18.89
C THR A 104 -8.08 -5.03 -20.14
N THR A 105 -8.66 -3.83 -20.23
CA THR A 105 -9.39 -3.36 -21.42
C THR A 105 -8.50 -3.37 -22.65
N MET A 106 -7.25 -2.92 -22.54
CA MET A 106 -6.30 -2.97 -23.64
C MET A 106 -6.02 -4.41 -24.11
N LEU A 107 -5.78 -5.32 -23.17
CA LEU A 107 -5.56 -6.73 -23.49
C LEU A 107 -6.80 -7.37 -24.13
N TYR A 108 -8.00 -7.05 -23.63
CA TYR A 108 -9.25 -7.54 -24.20
C TYR A 108 -9.42 -7.07 -25.65
N VAL A 109 -9.27 -5.77 -25.91
CA VAL A 109 -9.44 -5.19 -27.25
C VAL A 109 -8.47 -5.82 -28.26
N LEU A 110 -7.23 -6.11 -27.85
CA LEU A 110 -6.25 -6.80 -28.70
C LEU A 110 -6.60 -8.29 -28.92
N ALA A 111 -7.29 -8.92 -27.96
CA ALA A 111 -7.73 -10.30 -28.05
C ALA A 111 -9.08 -10.48 -28.76
N ASP A 112 -9.92 -9.45 -28.80
CA ASP A 112 -11.28 -9.47 -29.37
C ASP A 112 -11.34 -10.05 -30.79
N PRO A 113 -10.45 -9.69 -31.74
CA PRO A 113 -10.46 -10.27 -33.09
C PRO A 113 -10.24 -11.80 -33.11
N TRP A 114 -9.56 -12.36 -32.11
CA TRP A 114 -9.34 -13.80 -31.99
C TRP A 114 -10.57 -14.50 -31.41
N ILE A 115 -11.25 -13.86 -30.46
CA ILE A 115 -12.50 -14.35 -29.87
C ILE A 115 -13.61 -14.37 -30.93
N GLN A 116 -13.67 -13.34 -31.78
CA GLN A 116 -14.64 -13.24 -32.86
C GLN A 116 -14.49 -14.32 -33.94
N LYS A 117 -13.27 -14.86 -34.15
CA LYS A 117 -13.04 -15.97 -35.11
C LYS A 117 -13.68 -17.28 -34.67
N ILE A 118 -14.11 -17.40 -33.41
CA ILE A 118 -14.74 -18.60 -32.89
C ILE A 118 -16.22 -18.59 -33.31
N ASN A 119 -16.62 -19.57 -34.10
CA ASN A 119 -17.96 -19.65 -34.69
C ASN A 119 -19.00 -20.13 -33.64
N LEU A 120 -19.31 -19.27 -32.67
CA LEU A 120 -20.21 -19.51 -31.54
C LEU A 120 -21.36 -18.51 -31.56
N ASP A 121 -22.46 -18.86 -30.89
CA ASP A 121 -23.60 -17.96 -30.69
C ASP A 121 -23.17 -16.65 -29.99
N VAL A 122 -23.86 -15.55 -30.30
CA VAL A 122 -23.53 -14.20 -29.82
C VAL A 122 -23.54 -14.14 -28.29
N LEU A 123 -24.57 -14.72 -27.66
CA LEU A 123 -24.68 -14.78 -26.20
C LEU A 123 -23.49 -15.52 -25.58
N PHE A 124 -23.10 -16.65 -26.19
CA PHE A 124 -22.00 -17.47 -25.68
C PHE A 124 -20.65 -16.77 -25.83
N ARG A 125 -20.44 -16.03 -26.94
CA ARG A 125 -19.24 -15.18 -27.15
C ARG A 125 -19.14 -14.08 -26.10
N VAL A 126 -20.24 -13.37 -25.81
CA VAL A 126 -20.29 -12.33 -24.77
C VAL A 126 -19.97 -12.90 -23.39
N CYS A 127 -20.55 -14.05 -23.04
CA CYS A 127 -20.27 -14.72 -21.77
C CYS A 127 -18.81 -15.14 -21.63
N ILE A 128 -18.24 -15.79 -22.66
CA ILE A 128 -16.81 -16.18 -22.67
C ILE A 128 -15.92 -14.94 -22.56
N GLY A 129 -16.21 -13.89 -23.32
CA GLY A 129 -15.45 -12.64 -23.27
C GLY A 129 -15.43 -12.04 -21.86
N ALA A 130 -16.58 -12.02 -21.18
CA ALA A 130 -16.69 -11.48 -19.83
C ALA A 130 -15.93 -12.34 -18.80
N ILE A 131 -15.95 -13.66 -18.95
CA ILE A 131 -15.17 -14.59 -18.11
C ILE A 131 -13.67 -14.38 -18.33
N ILE A 132 -13.21 -14.31 -19.59
CA ILE A 132 -11.80 -14.06 -19.93
C ILE A 132 -11.36 -12.72 -19.33
N TYR A 133 -12.15 -11.66 -19.51
CA TYR A 133 -11.87 -10.36 -18.93
C TYR A 133 -11.72 -10.44 -17.41
N SER A 134 -12.66 -11.09 -16.72
CA SER A 134 -12.64 -11.23 -15.27
C SER A 134 -11.39 -11.97 -14.78
N VAL A 135 -10.98 -13.05 -15.45
CA VAL A 135 -9.79 -13.83 -15.09
C VAL A 135 -8.52 -13.01 -15.29
N VAL A 136 -8.39 -12.30 -16.41
CA VAL A 136 -7.23 -11.43 -16.67
C VAL A 136 -7.17 -10.29 -15.66
N PHE A 137 -8.30 -9.66 -15.37
CA PHE A 137 -8.40 -8.60 -14.36
C PHE A 137 -7.96 -9.09 -12.98
N GLU A 138 -8.41 -10.26 -12.56
CA GLU A 138 -8.04 -10.84 -11.27
C GLU A 138 -6.54 -11.16 -11.18
N MET A 139 -5.97 -11.75 -12.24
CA MET A 139 -4.52 -11.99 -12.31
C MET A 139 -3.71 -10.69 -12.19
N LEU A 140 -4.15 -9.62 -12.86
CA LEU A 140 -3.52 -8.30 -12.75
C LEU A 140 -3.66 -7.71 -11.35
N CYS A 141 -4.81 -7.88 -10.71
CA CYS A 141 -5.03 -7.43 -9.33
C CYS A 141 -4.07 -8.10 -8.36
N LEU A 142 -3.87 -9.41 -8.48
CA LEU A 142 -2.90 -10.17 -7.66
C LEU A 142 -1.45 -9.71 -7.93
N PHE A 143 -1.12 -9.46 -9.20
CA PHE A 143 0.20 -8.95 -9.58
C PHE A 143 0.48 -7.57 -8.97
N PHE A 144 -0.45 -6.64 -9.09
CA PHE A 144 -0.30 -5.29 -8.53
C PHE A 144 -0.22 -5.30 -7.03
N GLU A 145 -1.03 -6.12 -6.36
CA GLU A 145 -0.99 -6.28 -4.91
C GLU A 145 0.41 -6.69 -4.45
N LYS A 146 0.98 -7.74 -5.05
CA LYS A 146 2.33 -8.22 -4.71
C LYS A 146 3.40 -7.16 -4.97
N ALA A 147 3.42 -6.58 -6.18
CA ALA A 147 4.41 -5.58 -6.57
C ALA A 147 4.36 -4.34 -5.67
N PHE A 148 3.16 -3.96 -5.24
CA PHE A 148 2.94 -2.81 -4.37
C PHE A 148 3.35 -3.10 -2.92
N TYR A 149 3.00 -4.26 -2.37
CA TYR A 149 3.42 -4.66 -1.02
C TYR A 149 4.96 -4.65 -0.89
N GLU A 150 5.67 -5.19 -1.87
CA GLU A 150 7.14 -5.15 -1.91
C GLU A 150 7.69 -3.71 -1.94
N LYS A 151 7.04 -2.79 -2.68
CA LYS A 151 7.48 -1.40 -2.79
C LYS A 151 7.16 -0.56 -1.56
N LEU A 152 6.04 -0.85 -0.88
CA LEU A 152 5.66 -0.22 0.39
C LEU A 152 6.53 -0.68 1.56
N GLN A 153 6.92 -1.96 1.60
CA GLN A 153 7.79 -2.49 2.65
C GLN A 153 9.20 -1.91 2.61
N LYS A 154 9.61 -1.24 1.52
CA LYS A 154 10.87 -0.47 1.52
C LYS A 154 10.79 0.63 2.57
N GLY A 155 11.48 0.38 3.69
CA GLY A 155 11.50 1.23 4.87
C GLY A 155 11.80 2.70 4.55
N HIS A 156 11.11 3.60 5.24
CA HIS A 156 11.34 5.04 5.10
C HIS A 156 12.57 5.44 5.92
N LYS A 157 13.47 6.23 5.31
CA LYS A 157 14.63 6.84 5.97
C LYS A 157 14.22 8.05 6.82
N ARG A 158 13.37 7.82 7.83
CA ARG A 158 12.74 8.87 8.66
C ARG A 158 12.88 8.58 10.15
N CYS A 159 13.67 7.57 10.49
CA CYS A 159 13.86 7.13 11.86
C CYS A 159 15.09 7.80 12.48
N LYS A 160 14.97 8.15 13.76
CA LYS A 160 16.03 8.70 14.60
C LYS A 160 16.23 7.80 15.81
N LEU A 161 17.48 7.60 16.21
CA LEU A 161 17.81 6.95 17.47
C LEU A 161 18.35 8.01 18.43
N ILE A 162 17.68 8.18 19.56
CA ILE A 162 17.98 9.18 20.58
C ILE A 162 18.24 8.46 21.90
N VAL A 163 19.20 8.95 22.67
CA VAL A 163 19.38 8.56 24.08
C VAL A 163 18.65 9.56 24.95
N CYS A 164 17.70 9.08 25.74
CA CYS A 164 16.97 9.89 26.70
C CYS A 164 17.55 9.68 28.11
N THR A 165 17.66 10.77 28.88
CA THR A 165 18.14 10.72 30.27
C THR A 165 17.03 11.17 31.21
N VAL A 166 16.71 10.35 32.20
CA VAL A 166 15.72 10.66 33.24
C VAL A 166 16.30 11.69 34.22
N LEU A 167 15.59 12.79 34.41
CA LEU A 167 16.00 13.88 35.31
C LEU A 167 15.23 13.85 36.64
N SER A 168 13.97 13.42 36.61
CA SER A 168 13.11 13.33 37.79
C SER A 168 12.11 12.19 37.66
N ASP A 169 11.30 11.96 38.69
CA ASP A 169 10.27 10.92 38.72
C ASP A 169 9.21 11.05 37.61
N ASP A 170 9.07 12.23 37.01
CA ASP A 170 8.04 12.51 36.02
C ASP A 170 8.59 13.02 34.68
N ASN A 171 9.87 13.42 34.59
CA ASN A 171 10.44 14.03 33.39
C ASN A 171 11.77 13.38 32.95
N TYR A 172 11.96 13.33 31.63
CA TYR A 172 13.21 12.97 30.96
C TYR A 172 13.56 14.00 29.89
N GLU A 173 14.84 14.12 29.58
CA GLU A 173 15.35 14.98 28.51
C GLU A 173 15.83 14.12 27.33
N GLU A 174 15.55 14.57 26.11
CA GLU A 174 16.10 13.99 24.89
C GLU A 174 17.54 14.48 24.71
N GLY A 175 18.49 13.57 24.89
CA GLY A 175 19.92 13.88 24.82
C GLY A 175 20.50 13.67 23.42
N THR A 176 21.52 12.84 23.33
CA THR A 176 22.32 12.68 22.11
C THR A 176 21.57 11.87 21.05
N VAL A 177 21.62 12.39 19.81
CA VAL A 177 21.14 11.66 18.63
C VAL A 177 22.29 10.80 18.11
N ILE A 178 22.13 9.47 18.19
CA ILE A 178 23.15 8.51 17.71
C ILE A 178 23.06 8.37 16.19
N VAL A 179 21.83 8.29 15.67
CA VAL A 179 21.55 8.09 14.25
C VAL A 179 20.36 8.95 13.84
N ASP A 180 20.46 9.63 12.69
CA ASP A 180 19.37 10.41 12.10
C ASP A 180 19.14 9.97 10.65
N ARG A 181 17.89 10.06 10.19
CA ARG A 181 17.44 9.80 8.81
C ARG A 181 17.79 8.39 8.30
N MET A 182 17.64 7.37 9.13
CA MET A 182 17.84 5.98 8.75
C MET A 182 16.52 5.21 8.73
N THR A 183 16.53 3.97 8.23
CA THR A 183 15.35 3.10 8.33
C THR A 183 15.17 2.63 9.77
N TYR A 184 13.97 2.15 10.11
CA TYR A 184 13.71 1.60 11.43
C TYR A 184 14.65 0.43 11.77
N GLU A 185 14.87 -0.48 10.81
CA GLU A 185 15.76 -1.64 11.00
C GLU A 185 17.21 -1.21 11.25
N ASP A 186 17.68 -0.17 10.55
CA ASP A 186 19.00 0.41 10.79
C ASP A 186 19.10 1.06 12.17
N CYS A 187 18.08 1.82 12.59
CA CYS A 187 18.03 2.42 13.94
C CYS A 187 18.00 1.35 15.04
N TYR A 188 17.23 0.28 14.83
CA TYR A 188 17.16 -0.84 15.77
C TYR A 188 18.49 -1.61 15.83
N SER A 189 19.14 -1.81 14.68
CA SER A 189 20.47 -2.44 14.62
C SER A 189 21.53 -1.56 15.28
N ALA A 190 21.50 -0.25 15.06
CA ALA A 190 22.38 0.71 15.71
C ALA A 190 22.17 0.73 17.23
N MET A 191 20.93 0.66 17.70
CA MET A 191 20.61 0.53 19.12
C MET A 191 21.24 -0.74 19.70
N LYS A 192 21.04 -1.89 19.03
CA LYS A 192 21.61 -3.18 19.46
C LYS A 192 23.14 -3.15 19.57
N ASN A 193 23.80 -2.44 18.66
CA ASN A 193 25.27 -2.30 18.66
C ASN A 193 25.79 -1.34 19.75
N ASN A 194 24.92 -0.52 20.37
CA ASN A 194 25.30 0.45 21.40
C ASN A 194 24.72 0.10 22.79
N GLN A 195 24.23 -1.13 22.99
CA GLN A 195 23.57 -1.56 24.23
C GLN A 195 24.41 -1.31 25.50
N GLU A 196 25.73 -1.42 25.43
CA GLU A 196 26.59 -1.27 26.62
C GLU A 196 26.87 0.20 27.01
N GLN A 197 26.44 1.18 26.22
CA GLN A 197 26.81 2.58 26.42
C GLN A 197 25.85 3.40 27.29
N LEU A 198 24.69 2.87 27.68
CA LEU A 198 23.73 3.60 28.51
C LEU A 198 24.06 3.50 30.00
N THR A 199 23.82 4.61 30.70
CA THR A 199 23.82 4.65 32.17
C THR A 199 22.45 4.23 32.73
N ILE A 200 22.36 3.95 34.03
CA ILE A 200 21.15 3.42 34.70
C ILE A 200 19.93 4.34 34.52
N ARG A 201 20.11 5.66 34.40
CA ARG A 201 19.04 6.64 34.15
C ARG A 201 18.72 6.87 32.68
N GLN A 202 19.34 6.11 31.77
CA GLN A 202 19.17 6.31 30.34
C GLN A 202 18.40 5.17 29.68
N PHE A 203 17.69 5.52 28.61
CA PHE A 203 17.01 4.57 27.74
C PHE A 203 17.11 5.03 26.28
N PHE A 204 16.97 4.09 25.35
CA PHE A 204 16.91 4.41 23.94
C PHE A 204 15.49 4.77 23.54
N LYS A 205 15.34 5.83 22.74
CA LYS A 205 14.10 6.20 22.06
C LYS A 205 14.34 6.20 20.56
N ILE A 206 13.73 5.24 19.87
CA ILE A 206 13.64 5.24 18.41
C ILE A 206 12.41 6.07 18.04
N VAL A 207 12.58 7.11 17.24
CA VAL A 207 11.52 8.04 16.84
C VAL A 207 11.31 7.94 15.34
N GLU A 208 10.08 7.77 14.91
CA GLU A 208 9.70 7.98 13.50
C GLU A 208 9.19 9.41 13.32
N MET A 209 9.88 10.16 12.47
CA MET A 209 9.48 11.51 12.12
C MET A 209 8.50 11.51 10.95
N ASN A 210 7.66 12.53 10.88
CA ASN A 210 6.81 12.78 9.72
C ASN A 210 7.66 13.07 8.48
N TRP A 211 7.02 13.11 7.32
CA TRP A 211 7.68 13.30 6.03
C TRP A 211 8.51 14.57 5.90
N ASN A 212 8.17 15.62 6.67
CA ASN A 212 8.92 16.88 6.75
C ASN A 212 10.08 16.84 7.75
N GLY A 213 10.23 15.76 8.52
CA GLY A 213 11.22 15.64 9.58
C GLY A 213 10.96 16.57 10.78
N LYS A 214 9.76 17.16 10.89
CA LYS A 214 9.45 18.23 11.85
C LYS A 214 8.64 17.78 13.06
N LYS A 215 7.91 16.67 12.96
CA LYS A 215 7.08 16.17 14.06
C LYS A 215 7.32 14.68 14.26
N GLU A 216 7.41 14.26 15.51
CA GLU A 216 7.30 12.86 15.91
C GLU A 216 5.91 12.32 15.55
N VAL A 217 5.89 11.15 14.93
CA VAL A 217 4.66 10.45 14.53
C VAL A 217 4.44 9.22 15.40
N ASP A 218 5.53 8.52 15.71
CA ASP A 218 5.55 7.35 16.56
C ASP A 218 6.91 7.23 17.25
N SER A 219 6.96 6.54 18.39
CA SER A 219 8.22 6.23 19.06
C SER A 219 8.19 4.92 19.82
N TRP A 220 9.36 4.31 19.92
CA TRP A 220 9.60 3.06 20.61
C TRP A 220 10.72 3.26 21.61
N ARG A 221 10.47 2.85 22.85
CA ARG A 221 11.39 3.02 23.96
C ARG A 221 11.97 1.66 24.32
N TYR A 222 13.28 1.62 24.57
CA TYR A 222 14.01 0.39 24.87
C TYR A 222 14.96 0.59 26.05
N TYR A 223 15.00 -0.41 26.92
CA TYR A 223 16.01 -0.49 27.98
C TYR A 223 17.40 -0.73 27.38
N GLN A 224 18.43 -0.60 28.21
CA GLN A 224 19.82 -0.85 27.86
C GLN A 224 20.05 -2.22 27.22
N ASN A 225 19.40 -3.26 27.74
CA ASN A 225 19.48 -4.63 27.23
C ASN A 225 18.71 -4.85 25.90
N GLY A 226 18.06 -3.82 25.37
CA GLY A 226 17.24 -3.89 24.15
C GLY A 226 15.80 -4.34 24.37
N ASP A 227 15.37 -4.54 25.63
CA ASP A 227 13.99 -4.90 25.93
C ASP A 227 13.03 -3.73 25.67
N PHE A 228 11.91 -4.02 25.01
CA PHE A 228 10.90 -3.01 24.69
C PHE A 228 10.13 -2.55 25.93
N ILE A 229 10.03 -1.24 26.11
CA ILE A 229 9.37 -0.60 27.24
C ILE A 229 7.89 -0.37 26.91
N ARG A 230 7.01 -1.08 27.63
CA ARG A 230 5.54 -0.98 27.47
C ARG A 230 4.82 -0.13 28.52
N ILE A 231 5.56 0.45 29.46
CA ILE A 231 5.01 1.23 30.57
C ILE A 231 4.87 2.72 30.20
N THR A 232 4.13 3.46 31.02
CA THR A 232 3.98 4.91 30.84
C THR A 232 5.31 5.64 31.10
N ASP A 233 5.46 6.86 30.57
CA ASP A 233 6.66 7.68 30.82
C ASP A 233 6.90 7.90 32.31
N GLN A 234 5.83 8.16 33.07
CA GLN A 234 5.90 8.37 34.51
C GLN A 234 6.40 7.13 35.27
N GLU A 235 5.88 5.95 34.93
CA GLU A 235 6.33 4.69 35.55
C GLU A 235 7.78 4.37 35.16
N LEU A 236 8.18 4.67 33.92
CA LEU A 236 9.55 4.49 33.46
C LEU A 236 10.52 5.36 34.24
N CYS A 237 10.23 6.66 34.36
CA CYS A 237 11.04 7.61 35.10
C CYS A 237 11.24 7.17 36.56
N LYS A 238 10.15 6.86 37.28
CA LYS A 238 10.21 6.35 38.66
C LYS A 238 11.06 5.09 38.77
N LYS A 239 10.88 4.14 37.86
CA LYS A 239 11.64 2.87 37.89
C LYS A 239 13.14 3.10 37.70
N LEU A 240 13.52 3.94 36.74
CA LEU A 240 14.94 4.23 36.47
C LEU A 240 15.58 5.08 37.59
N MET A 241 14.82 6.00 38.19
CA MET A 241 15.24 6.76 39.38
C MET A 241 15.52 5.82 40.56
N VAL A 242 14.59 4.93 40.89
CA VAL A 242 14.73 3.95 41.99
C VAL A 242 15.90 3.00 41.74
N SER A 243 16.09 2.53 40.51
CA SER A 243 17.22 1.64 40.20
C SER A 243 18.57 2.30 40.43
N GLU A 244 18.72 3.59 40.12
CA GLU A 244 19.96 4.30 40.42
C GLU A 244 20.20 4.42 41.93
N TYR A 245 19.17 4.82 42.69
CA TYR A 245 19.28 4.86 44.16
C TYR A 245 19.69 3.51 44.74
N SER A 246 19.08 2.41 44.26
CA SER A 246 19.43 1.07 44.72
C SER A 246 20.87 0.64 44.39
N SER A 247 21.43 1.14 43.29
CA SER A 247 22.82 0.85 42.88
C SER A 247 23.85 1.64 43.70
N GLN A 248 23.44 2.76 44.29
CA GLN A 248 24.30 3.64 45.11
C GLN A 248 24.29 3.25 46.60
N VAL A 249 23.26 2.53 47.06
CA VAL A 249 23.20 2.01 48.42
C VAL A 249 24.08 0.77 48.51
N GLN A 250 25.33 0.95 48.98
CA GLN A 250 26.11 -0.18 49.50
C GLN A 250 25.42 -0.67 50.76
N TRP A 251 24.82 -1.87 50.69
CA TRP A 251 24.38 -2.57 51.89
C TRP A 251 25.62 -2.88 52.73
N GLN A 252 25.86 -2.07 53.77
CA GLN A 252 26.79 -2.43 54.83
C GLN A 252 26.18 -3.60 55.60
N GLY A 253 26.61 -4.81 55.23
CA GLY A 253 26.43 -6.03 56.01
C GLY A 253 27.58 -6.22 56.98
#